data_AF-A0A8C1MNV8-F1
#
_entry.id   AF-A0A8C1MNV8-F1
#
_cell.length_a   1.000
_cell.length_b   1.000
_cell.length_c   1.000
_cell.angle_alpha   90.00
_cell.angle_beta   90.00
_cell.angle_gamma   90.00
#
_symmetry.space_group_name_H-M   'P 1'
#
loop_
_entity.id
_entity.type
_entity.pdbx_description
1 polymer ?
#
loop_
_entity_poly.entity_id
_entity_poly.type
_entity_poly.pdbx_seq_one_letter_code
_entity_poly.pdbx_strand_id
1 'polypeptide(L)'
;SQGFPNMMIPLQGISTLNYKYMYWCTEVLPLAVTALLPAVLFPLFRIMESKDVCMQYLKDTNMLFLGGLMVAVAVEHWNLHKRIALRVLLIVGVRPALLMLGFMGVTAFLSMWISNTATTAMMVPIVQAVLEQLNKRAEQEQASTPENDEKYTEKQPDSQVALNGHNFSMELDMEEHSQDAEERLKMCKGLTLCVCYAASIGGTATLTGTGPNLVLMGQMSQLFPENPDIINFASWFGFAFPNMIIMLTLAWLWLQIVFLGVNFRKTWGCGTVKTEKEIAAYNVIKEEHRRLGPMTFGELSVLALFVLLVVLWFTRDPGFVDGWATNFFNAEKEFVTDATVAVFVAALLFVFPSKPPRLCPWRTQSSDTGHGHTPTLLTWKVTQKKMPWSIILLLGGGFALAKGSEVSGLSKWLGDQMSPLQSIPPWAIAIVVCLMIATFTECTSNVATATLFLPILASMSQSIGVNPLYVMIPCTLSASFAFMLPVATPPNAIVFSYGYLKVSDMAKTGIVMNILGILSITLAINSWGRAIFSLDTFPSWANTTEV
;
A
#
# COMPACT_ATOMS: atom_id res chain seq x y z
N SER A 1 21.79 25.75 -44.69
CA SER A 1 21.88 25.74 -43.21
C SER A 1 20.51 25.50 -42.55
N GLN A 2 19.65 24.62 -43.09
CA GLN A 2 18.28 24.39 -42.58
C GLN A 2 18.04 22.91 -42.19
N GLY A 3 18.90 22.35 -41.34
CA GLY A 3 18.78 20.93 -40.92
C GLY A 3 18.93 20.66 -39.42
N PHE A 4 19.30 21.65 -38.61
CA PHE A 4 19.58 21.48 -37.18
C PHE A 4 18.45 21.79 -36.17
N PRO A 5 17.32 22.48 -36.48
CA PRO A 5 16.35 22.81 -35.43
C PRO A 5 15.54 21.60 -34.91
N ASN A 6 15.33 20.55 -35.72
CA ASN A 6 14.47 19.43 -35.31
C ASN A 6 15.12 18.42 -34.35
N MET A 7 16.46 18.39 -34.22
CA MET A 7 17.14 17.54 -33.23
C MET A 7 17.34 18.21 -31.88
N MET A 8 17.24 19.55 -31.81
CA MET A 8 17.53 20.29 -30.58
C MET A 8 16.44 20.09 -29.52
N ILE A 9 15.18 19.97 -29.93
CA ILE A 9 14.03 19.81 -29.03
C ILE A 9 14.05 18.42 -28.35
N PRO A 10 14.28 17.30 -29.07
CA PRO A 10 14.50 16.00 -28.43
C PRO A 10 15.70 16.01 -27.48
N LEU A 11 16.83 16.62 -27.86
CA LEU A 11 18.04 16.71 -27.02
C LEU A 11 17.81 17.55 -25.74
N GLN A 12 16.99 18.59 -25.80
CA GLN A 12 16.58 19.38 -24.63
C GLN A 12 15.59 18.61 -23.74
N GLY A 13 14.68 17.86 -24.34
CA GLY A 13 13.82 16.91 -23.64
C GLY A 13 14.65 15.86 -22.89
N ILE A 14 15.59 15.21 -23.57
CA ILE A 14 16.51 14.21 -23.01
C ILE A 14 17.33 14.78 -21.86
N SER A 15 17.91 15.98 -22.01
CA SER A 15 18.73 16.57 -20.96
C SER A 15 17.89 16.95 -19.73
N THR A 16 16.70 17.52 -19.92
CA THR A 16 15.77 17.86 -18.82
C THR A 16 15.28 16.62 -18.08
N LEU A 17 14.97 15.55 -18.83
CA LEU A 17 14.65 14.24 -18.27
C LEU A 17 15.84 13.71 -17.47
N ASN A 18 17.05 13.65 -18.04
CA ASN A 18 18.26 13.12 -17.39
C ASN A 18 18.59 13.79 -16.07
N TYR A 19 18.50 15.13 -16.00
CA TYR A 19 18.67 15.82 -14.73
C TYR A 19 17.61 15.36 -13.72
N LYS A 20 16.34 15.35 -14.12
CA LYS A 20 15.25 14.97 -13.22
C LYS A 20 15.30 13.49 -12.80
N TYR A 21 15.70 12.58 -13.69
CA TYR A 21 16.00 11.17 -13.38
C TYR A 21 17.03 11.10 -12.27
N MET A 22 18.15 11.81 -12.44
CA MET A 22 19.19 11.83 -11.42
C MET A 22 18.64 12.37 -10.11
N TYR A 23 17.87 13.47 -10.10
CA TYR A 23 17.29 14.03 -8.88
C TYR A 23 16.23 13.14 -8.21
N TRP A 24 15.39 12.42 -8.95
CA TRP A 24 14.39 11.51 -8.39
C TRP A 24 15.01 10.21 -7.88
N CYS A 25 16.02 9.66 -8.57
CA CYS A 25 16.69 8.44 -8.13
C CYS A 25 17.65 8.69 -6.95
N THR A 26 18.32 9.85 -6.91
CA THR A 26 19.26 10.19 -5.84
C THR A 26 18.61 10.90 -4.66
N GLU A 27 17.36 11.33 -4.80
CA GLU A 27 16.59 12.09 -3.82
C GLU A 27 17.37 13.28 -3.20
N VAL A 28 18.28 13.90 -3.98
CA VAL A 28 19.12 15.04 -3.52
C VAL A 28 18.27 16.22 -3.04
N LEU A 29 17.07 16.39 -3.61
CA LEU A 29 16.07 17.36 -3.17
C LEU A 29 14.79 16.63 -2.73
N PRO A 30 14.02 17.20 -1.78
CA PRO A 30 12.73 16.63 -1.39
C PRO A 30 11.83 16.40 -2.61
N LEU A 31 11.17 15.25 -2.68
CA LEU A 31 10.38 14.83 -3.85
C LEU A 31 9.37 15.89 -4.31
N ALA A 32 8.77 16.64 -3.38
CA ALA A 32 7.85 17.74 -3.68
C ALA A 32 8.52 18.89 -4.46
N VAL A 33 9.76 19.23 -4.12
CA VAL A 33 10.52 20.29 -4.80
C VAL A 33 10.98 19.82 -6.18
N THR A 34 11.49 18.59 -6.26
CA THR A 34 11.86 17.97 -7.55
C THR A 34 10.65 17.84 -8.47
N ALA A 35 9.47 17.58 -7.91
CA ALA A 35 8.22 17.52 -8.65
C ALA A 35 7.88 18.85 -9.32
N LEU A 36 8.18 19.99 -8.69
CA LEU A 36 7.91 21.33 -9.22
C LEU A 36 8.89 21.78 -10.33
N LEU A 37 10.04 21.12 -10.49
CA LEU A 37 11.04 21.50 -11.50
C LEU A 37 10.50 21.64 -12.93
N PRO A 38 9.60 20.78 -13.46
CA PRO A 38 9.01 20.97 -14.78
C PRO A 38 8.31 22.31 -14.96
N ALA A 39 7.69 22.86 -13.91
CA ALA A 39 7.03 24.16 -13.96
C ALA A 39 8.00 25.32 -14.24
N VAL A 40 9.29 25.13 -13.93
CA VAL A 40 10.35 26.10 -14.18
C VAL A 40 11.13 25.74 -15.45
N LEU A 41 11.53 24.48 -15.59
CA LEU A 41 12.44 24.03 -16.64
C LEU A 41 11.76 23.98 -18.02
N PHE A 42 10.51 23.54 -18.13
CA PHE A 42 9.86 23.43 -19.44
C PHE A 42 9.60 24.77 -20.10
N PRO A 43 9.11 25.81 -19.40
CA PRO A 43 9.03 27.14 -19.98
C PRO A 43 10.41 27.72 -20.31
N LEU A 44 11.40 27.52 -19.43
CA LEU A 44 12.77 28.02 -19.63
C LEU A 44 13.43 27.43 -20.87
N PHE A 45 13.23 26.13 -21.12
CA PHE A 45 13.73 25.44 -22.29
C PHE A 45 12.80 25.52 -23.51
N ARG A 46 11.70 26.29 -23.43
CA ARG A 46 10.71 26.44 -24.51
C ARG A 46 10.11 25.12 -24.99
N ILE A 47 9.93 24.16 -24.08
CA ILE A 47 9.29 22.87 -24.34
C ILE A 47 7.76 23.01 -24.25
N MET A 48 7.27 23.74 -23.22
CA MET A 48 5.84 23.97 -22.99
C MET A 48 5.61 25.36 -22.41
N GLU A 49 4.46 25.97 -22.71
CA GLU A 49 4.06 27.23 -22.09
C GLU A 49 3.78 27.05 -20.60
N SER A 50 4.07 28.08 -19.78
CA SER A 50 3.89 28.02 -18.33
C SER A 50 2.45 27.66 -17.92
N LYS A 51 1.45 28.21 -18.62
CA LYS A 51 0.03 27.92 -18.37
C LYS A 51 -0.26 26.43 -18.56
N ASP A 52 0.25 25.84 -19.64
CA ASP A 52 0.01 24.43 -19.97
C ASP A 52 0.69 23.48 -19.00
N VAL A 53 1.87 23.84 -18.50
CA VAL A 53 2.55 23.07 -17.46
C VAL A 53 1.78 23.13 -16.14
N CYS A 54 1.32 24.32 -15.73
CA CYS A 54 0.53 24.47 -14.51
C CYS A 54 -0.79 23.67 -14.53
N MET A 55 -1.47 23.59 -15.69
CA MET A 55 -2.68 22.78 -15.84
C MET A 55 -2.46 21.29 -15.59
N GLN A 56 -1.23 20.77 -15.74
CA GLN A 56 -0.93 19.37 -15.45
C GLN A 56 -0.97 19.05 -13.95
N TYR A 57 -0.82 20.05 -13.07
CA TYR A 57 -0.87 19.86 -11.61
C TYR A 57 -2.28 19.79 -11.04
N LEU A 58 -3.30 20.25 -11.79
CA LEU A 58 -4.69 20.31 -11.32
C LEU A 58 -5.62 19.41 -12.17
N LYS A 59 -5.11 18.26 -12.60
CA LYS A 59 -5.87 17.25 -13.34
C LYS A 59 -6.90 16.54 -12.46
N ASP A 60 -7.92 15.99 -13.09
CA ASP A 60 -9.03 15.25 -12.44
C ASP A 60 -8.51 14.17 -11.47
N THR A 61 -7.54 13.36 -11.89
CA THR A 61 -6.91 12.33 -11.05
C THR A 61 -6.27 12.89 -9.77
N ASN A 62 -5.71 14.12 -9.82
CA ASN A 62 -5.15 14.75 -8.64
C ASN A 62 -6.25 15.23 -7.68
N MET A 63 -7.40 15.65 -8.21
CA MET A 63 -8.59 15.99 -7.42
C MET A 63 -9.23 14.75 -6.79
N LEU A 64 -9.28 13.61 -7.50
CA LEU A 64 -9.67 12.31 -6.95
C LEU A 64 -8.81 11.96 -5.74
N PHE A 65 -7.49 12.11 -5.88
CA PHE A 65 -6.58 11.82 -4.79
C PHE A 65 -6.76 12.75 -3.60
N LEU A 66 -6.92 14.06 -3.85
CA LEU A 66 -7.18 15.05 -2.81
C LEU A 66 -8.43 14.69 -2.00
N GLY A 67 -9.55 14.38 -2.67
CA GLY A 67 -10.80 13.98 -2.02
C GLY A 67 -10.67 12.68 -1.24
N GLY A 68 -10.06 11.65 -1.84
CA GLY A 68 -9.82 10.36 -1.18
C GLY A 68 -8.95 10.48 0.08
N LEU A 69 -7.87 11.26 0.02
CA LEU A 69 -7.01 11.51 1.18
C LEU A 69 -7.73 12.32 2.28
N MET A 70 -8.57 13.29 1.92
CA MET A 70 -9.37 14.02 2.92
C MET A 70 -10.31 13.08 3.69
N VAL A 71 -10.93 12.12 2.99
CA VAL A 71 -11.77 11.10 3.62
C VAL A 71 -10.94 10.15 4.49
N ALA A 72 -9.78 9.71 4.01
CA ALA A 72 -8.84 8.89 4.79
C ALA A 72 -8.39 9.62 6.07
N VAL A 73 -8.06 10.92 5.98
CA VAL A 73 -7.70 11.76 7.12
C VAL A 73 -8.85 11.88 8.12
N ALA A 74 -10.10 11.95 7.66
CA ALA A 74 -11.25 11.96 8.57
C ALA A 74 -11.43 10.62 9.30
N VAL A 75 -11.29 9.49 8.59
CA VAL A 75 -11.30 8.14 9.18
C VAL A 75 -10.17 7.98 10.21
N GLU A 76 -9.00 8.58 9.93
CA GLU A 76 -7.86 8.61 10.84
C GLU A 76 -8.14 9.49 12.07
N HIS A 77 -8.60 10.72 11.87
CA HIS A 77 -8.88 11.69 12.93
C HIS A 77 -9.90 11.18 13.96
N TRP A 78 -10.90 10.42 13.50
CA TRP A 78 -11.93 9.83 14.36
C TRP A 78 -11.56 8.46 14.95
N ASN A 79 -10.34 7.96 14.73
CA ASN A 79 -9.89 6.64 15.20
C ASN A 79 -10.78 5.46 14.77
N LEU A 80 -11.60 5.67 13.72
CA LEU A 80 -12.53 4.66 13.22
C LEU A 80 -11.78 3.43 12.71
N HIS A 81 -10.67 3.66 11.98
CA HIS A 81 -9.73 2.64 11.53
C HIS A 81 -9.20 1.77 12.68
N LYS A 82 -8.75 2.36 13.81
CA LYS A 82 -8.28 1.62 14.99
C LYS A 82 -9.39 0.75 15.60
N ARG A 83 -10.63 1.26 15.65
CA ARG A 83 -11.79 0.48 16.15
C ARG A 83 -12.08 -0.73 15.26
N ILE A 84 -12.12 -0.53 13.94
CA ILE A 84 -12.36 -1.62 12.98
C ILE A 84 -11.27 -2.67 13.10
N ALA A 85 -10.00 -2.25 13.14
CA ALA A 85 -8.86 -3.14 13.28
C ALA A 85 -8.94 -4.04 14.52
N LEU A 86 -9.13 -3.44 15.69
CA LEU A 86 -9.19 -4.19 16.95
C LEU A 86 -10.40 -5.13 17.00
N ARG A 87 -11.56 -4.71 16.46
CA ARG A 87 -12.73 -5.60 16.38
C ARG A 87 -12.46 -6.83 15.53
N VAL A 88 -11.83 -6.67 14.37
CA VAL A 88 -11.50 -7.80 13.49
C VAL A 88 -10.48 -8.72 14.17
N LEU A 89 -9.44 -8.18 14.82
CA LEU A 89 -8.46 -8.98 15.57
C LEU A 89 -9.12 -9.78 16.72
N LEU A 90 -10.13 -9.22 17.39
CA LEU A 90 -10.90 -9.93 18.41
C LEU A 90 -11.75 -11.08 17.84
N ILE A 91 -12.16 -11.01 16.58
CA ILE A 91 -12.95 -12.05 15.89
C ILE A 91 -12.04 -13.18 15.39
N VAL A 92 -10.91 -12.85 14.77
CA VAL A 92 -9.97 -13.83 14.18
C VAL A 92 -9.31 -14.70 15.26
N GLY A 93 -9.08 -14.13 16.45
CA GLY A 93 -8.46 -14.82 17.58
C GLY A 93 -6.94 -14.68 17.62
N VAL A 94 -6.32 -15.46 18.50
CA VAL A 94 -4.97 -15.22 19.04
C VAL A 94 -3.99 -16.37 18.85
N ARG A 95 -4.36 -17.38 18.07
CA ARG A 95 -3.44 -18.45 17.69
C ARG A 95 -2.36 -17.90 16.77
N PRO A 96 -1.07 -18.23 16.91
CA PRO A 96 0.02 -17.56 16.19
C PRO A 96 -0.20 -17.38 14.67
N ALA A 97 -0.65 -18.39 13.94
CA ALA A 97 -0.91 -18.24 12.50
C ALA A 97 -2.21 -17.51 12.15
N LEU A 98 -3.26 -17.68 12.95
CA LEU A 98 -4.50 -16.89 12.79
C LEU A 98 -4.26 -15.44 13.19
N LEU A 99 -3.38 -15.20 14.16
CA LEU A 99 -2.96 -13.88 14.61
C LEU A 99 -2.14 -13.19 13.50
N MET A 100 -1.19 -13.89 12.87
CA MET A 100 -0.51 -13.39 11.66
C MET A 100 -1.51 -13.09 10.55
N LEU A 101 -2.42 -14.02 10.23
CA LEU A 101 -3.44 -13.80 9.21
C LEU A 101 -4.35 -12.62 9.56
N GLY A 102 -4.73 -12.48 10.83
CA GLY A 102 -5.54 -11.37 11.34
C GLY A 102 -4.83 -10.04 11.21
N PHE A 103 -3.55 -9.96 11.62
CA PHE A 103 -2.76 -8.76 11.42
C PHE A 103 -2.58 -8.43 9.94
N MET A 104 -2.27 -9.41 9.08
CA MET A 104 -2.14 -9.21 7.65
C MET A 104 -3.46 -8.74 7.01
N GLY A 105 -4.56 -9.42 7.29
CA GLY A 105 -5.88 -9.10 6.73
C GLY A 105 -6.35 -7.71 7.14
N VAL A 106 -6.22 -7.37 8.42
CA VAL A 106 -6.58 -6.04 8.93
C VAL A 106 -5.68 -4.96 8.36
N THR A 107 -4.37 -5.19 8.32
CA THR A 107 -3.41 -4.22 7.78
C THR A 107 -3.68 -3.99 6.29
N ALA A 108 -3.89 -5.06 5.51
CA ALA A 108 -4.20 -4.94 4.09
C ALA A 108 -5.52 -4.21 3.83
N PHE A 109 -6.57 -4.55 4.60
CA PHE A 109 -7.86 -3.87 4.51
C PHE A 109 -7.76 -2.37 4.83
N LEU A 110 -7.02 -2.00 5.88
CA LEU A 110 -6.84 -0.58 6.21
C LEU A 110 -6.00 0.15 5.15
N SER A 111 -4.95 -0.49 4.65
CA SER A 111 -4.06 0.09 3.65
C SER A 111 -4.70 0.28 2.28
N MET A 112 -5.84 -0.38 2.02
CA MET A 112 -6.66 -0.12 0.84
C MET A 112 -7.28 1.30 0.89
N TRP A 113 -7.59 1.81 2.06
CA TRP A 113 -8.35 3.08 2.19
C TRP A 113 -7.50 4.22 2.74
N ILE A 114 -6.43 3.87 3.43
CA ILE A 114 -5.48 4.77 4.08
C ILE A 114 -4.10 4.53 3.46
N SER A 115 -3.17 5.47 3.64
CA SER A 115 -1.80 5.26 3.16
C SER A 115 -1.10 4.08 3.86
N ASN A 116 -0.23 3.39 3.11
CA ASN A 116 0.59 2.28 3.62
C ASN A 116 1.40 2.70 4.87
N THR A 117 1.99 3.90 4.84
CA THR A 117 2.78 4.44 5.95
C THR A 117 1.96 4.63 7.22
N ALA A 118 0.79 5.27 7.13
CA ALA A 118 -0.06 5.51 8.29
C ALA A 118 -0.62 4.19 8.86
N THR A 119 -0.98 3.26 7.98
CA THR A 119 -1.47 1.94 8.39
C THR A 119 -0.41 1.17 9.16
N THR A 120 0.83 1.11 8.67
CA THR A 120 1.93 0.45 9.39
C THR A 120 2.27 1.17 10.69
N ALA A 121 2.36 2.50 10.69
CA ALA A 121 2.64 3.28 11.90
C ALA A 121 1.61 3.03 13.02
N MET A 122 0.35 2.76 12.65
CA MET A 122 -0.69 2.41 13.61
C MET A 122 -0.62 0.94 14.05
N MET A 123 -0.42 0.00 13.12
CA MET A 123 -0.47 -1.43 13.41
C MET A 123 0.75 -1.92 14.19
N VAL A 124 1.93 -1.35 13.96
CA VAL A 124 3.17 -1.83 14.59
C VAL A 124 3.13 -1.70 16.12
N PRO A 125 2.75 -0.57 16.74
CA PRO A 125 2.60 -0.52 18.20
C PRO A 125 1.65 -1.57 18.78
N ILE A 126 0.58 -1.93 18.06
CA ILE A 126 -0.37 -2.98 18.48
C ILE A 126 0.31 -4.35 18.42
N VAL A 127 1.03 -4.64 17.34
CA VAL A 127 1.81 -5.88 17.22
C VAL A 127 2.87 -5.96 18.32
N GLN A 128 3.57 -4.87 18.62
CA GLN A 128 4.58 -4.83 19.69
C GLN A 128 3.97 -5.09 21.06
N ALA A 129 2.84 -4.45 21.38
CA ALA A 129 2.15 -4.70 22.65
C ALA A 129 1.73 -6.17 22.82
N VAL A 130 1.35 -6.82 21.71
CA VAL A 130 1.03 -8.26 21.70
C VAL A 130 2.28 -9.12 21.83
N LEU A 131 3.35 -8.80 21.10
CA LEU A 131 4.64 -9.51 21.17
C LEU A 131 5.27 -9.45 22.56
N GLU A 132 5.28 -8.27 23.20
CA GLU A 132 5.79 -8.12 24.57
C GLU A 132 5.07 -9.02 25.57
N GLN A 133 3.76 -9.18 25.41
CA GLN A 133 2.93 -9.98 26.30
C GLN A 133 3.11 -11.48 26.08
N LEU A 134 3.36 -11.87 24.82
CA LEU A 134 3.77 -13.23 24.50
C LEU A 134 5.17 -13.55 25.08
N ASN A 135 6.08 -12.56 25.13
CA ASN A 135 7.45 -12.75 25.63
C ASN A 135 7.56 -12.70 27.17
N LYS A 136 6.95 -11.71 27.84
CA LYS A 136 7.05 -11.48 29.31
C LYS A 136 6.59 -12.68 30.15
N ARG A 137 5.61 -13.45 29.67
CA ARG A 137 5.08 -14.60 30.42
C ARG A 137 5.90 -15.86 30.24
N ALA A 138 6.64 -15.98 29.14
CA ALA A 138 7.52 -17.11 28.91
C ALA A 138 8.78 -17.02 29.80
N GLU A 139 9.22 -15.80 30.15
CA GLU A 139 10.23 -15.57 31.19
C GLU A 139 9.70 -15.93 32.60
N GLN A 140 8.43 -15.67 32.88
CA GLN A 140 7.79 -16.02 34.16
C GLN A 140 7.55 -17.53 34.32
N GLU A 141 7.16 -18.23 33.24
CA GLU A 141 7.07 -19.70 33.22
C GLU A 141 8.45 -20.34 33.51
N GLN A 142 9.52 -19.81 32.90
CA GLN A 142 10.90 -20.29 33.13
C GLN A 142 11.40 -20.03 34.57
N ALA A 143 11.06 -18.89 35.16
CA ALA A 143 11.42 -18.56 36.55
C ALA A 143 10.62 -19.34 37.61
N SER A 144 9.56 -20.05 37.21
CA SER A 144 8.68 -20.81 38.13
C SER A 144 8.94 -22.32 38.16
N THR A 145 9.95 -22.80 37.42
CA THR A 145 10.44 -24.18 37.54
C THR A 145 11.12 -24.33 38.89
N PRO A 146 10.67 -25.19 39.81
CA PRO A 146 11.30 -25.32 41.11
C PRO A 146 12.69 -25.93 40.93
N GLU A 147 13.73 -25.17 41.31
CA GLU A 147 15.01 -25.76 41.72
C GLU A 147 14.68 -26.83 42.76
N ASN A 148 15.04 -28.09 42.49
CA ASN A 148 14.87 -29.17 43.44
C ASN A 148 15.53 -28.78 44.77
N ASP A 149 14.73 -28.70 45.83
CA ASP A 149 15.17 -28.55 47.22
C ASP A 149 16.32 -29.52 47.53
N GLU A 150 17.55 -29.01 47.59
CA GLU A 150 18.65 -29.68 48.29
C GLU A 150 18.33 -29.66 49.79
N LYS A 151 17.63 -30.70 50.25
CA LYS A 151 17.56 -31.02 51.67
C LYS A 151 18.93 -31.50 52.14
N TYR A 152 19.62 -30.62 52.84
CA TYR A 152 20.70 -30.96 53.77
C TYR A 152 20.38 -32.23 54.56
N THR A 153 21.19 -33.27 54.40
CA THR A 153 21.43 -34.27 55.45
C THR A 153 22.90 -34.70 55.39
N GLU A 154 23.68 -34.32 56.40
CA GLU A 154 25.06 -34.78 56.59
C GLU A 154 25.12 -36.30 56.82
N LYS A 155 26.06 -37.00 56.14
CA LYS A 155 27.14 -37.82 56.74
C LYS A 155 27.96 -38.57 55.67
N GLN A 156 29.20 -38.10 55.46
CA GLN A 156 30.52 -38.76 55.29
C GLN A 156 30.74 -40.02 54.39
N PRO A 157 31.99 -40.29 53.96
CA PRO A 157 32.34 -40.48 52.56
C PRO A 157 32.66 -41.93 52.20
N ASP A 158 32.47 -42.33 50.93
CA ASP A 158 33.39 -43.23 50.27
C ASP A 158 33.16 -43.31 48.74
N SER A 159 34.28 -43.25 48.02
CA SER A 159 34.56 -43.92 46.74
C SER A 159 33.79 -43.53 45.47
N GLN A 160 34.50 -42.75 44.64
CA GLN A 160 34.71 -42.88 43.18
C GLN A 160 33.53 -43.11 42.20
N VAL A 161 33.62 -42.29 41.13
CA VAL A 161 33.04 -42.43 39.77
C VAL A 161 31.62 -41.88 39.55
N ALA A 162 31.52 -40.58 39.24
CA ALA A 162 30.51 -40.01 38.32
C ALA A 162 30.87 -38.56 37.92
N LEU A 163 32.00 -38.34 37.24
CA LEU A 163 32.11 -37.17 36.34
C LEU A 163 31.49 -37.59 35.00
N ASN A 164 30.32 -37.03 34.67
CA ASN A 164 29.82 -36.78 33.31
C ASN A 164 28.34 -36.33 33.26
N GLY A 165 27.61 -36.32 34.38
CA GLY A 165 26.18 -35.94 34.37
C GLY A 165 25.89 -34.44 34.44
N HIS A 166 26.71 -33.66 35.16
CA HIS A 166 26.38 -32.27 35.49
C HIS A 166 26.71 -31.25 34.38
N ASN A 167 27.75 -31.53 33.57
CA ASN A 167 28.07 -30.70 32.41
C ASN A 167 27.03 -30.90 31.28
N PHE A 168 26.45 -32.10 31.16
CA PHE A 168 25.46 -32.42 30.13
C PHE A 168 24.09 -31.77 30.41
N SER A 169 23.65 -31.68 31.67
CA SER A 169 22.42 -30.95 32.02
C SER A 169 22.57 -29.45 31.79
N MET A 170 23.74 -28.88 32.11
CA MET A 170 24.03 -27.46 31.88
C MET A 170 24.17 -27.13 30.38
N GLU A 171 24.73 -28.02 29.58
CA GLU A 171 24.75 -27.90 28.11
C GLU A 171 23.34 -28.02 27.51
N LEU A 172 22.51 -28.97 27.97
CA LEU A 172 21.12 -29.13 27.54
C LEU A 172 20.24 -27.94 27.93
N ASP A 173 20.34 -27.43 29.15
CA ASP A 173 19.57 -26.26 29.60
C ASP A 173 19.99 -25.00 28.83
N MET A 174 21.29 -24.85 28.53
CA MET A 174 21.82 -23.74 27.74
C MET A 174 21.43 -23.87 26.26
N GLU A 175 21.36 -25.08 25.71
CA GLU A 175 20.84 -25.37 24.37
C GLU A 175 19.33 -25.13 24.29
N GLU A 176 18.52 -25.58 25.25
CA GLU A 176 17.07 -25.33 25.31
C GLU A 176 16.74 -23.83 25.45
N HIS A 177 17.47 -23.12 26.33
CA HIS A 177 17.33 -21.66 26.45
C HIS A 177 17.71 -20.92 25.17
N SER A 178 18.74 -21.40 24.45
CA SER A 178 19.13 -20.82 23.15
C SER A 178 18.07 -21.06 22.07
N GLN A 179 17.44 -22.24 22.05
CA GLN A 179 16.41 -22.61 21.06
C GLN A 179 15.09 -21.86 21.28
N ASP A 180 14.63 -21.71 22.52
CA ASP A 180 13.40 -20.97 22.84
C ASP A 180 13.57 -19.46 22.56
N ALA A 181 14.74 -18.89 22.87
CA ALA A 181 15.05 -17.50 22.50
C ALA A 181 15.06 -17.28 20.98
N GLU A 182 15.59 -18.26 20.21
CA GLU A 182 15.59 -18.20 18.76
C GLU A 182 14.17 -18.32 18.16
N GLU A 183 13.31 -19.17 18.71
CA GLU A 183 11.91 -19.32 18.30
C GLU A 183 11.11 -18.02 18.57
N ARG A 184 11.28 -17.41 19.74
CA ARG A 184 10.67 -16.11 20.07
C ARG A 184 11.11 -15.01 19.11
N LEU A 185 12.40 -14.95 18.79
CA LEU A 185 12.92 -13.97 17.84
C LEU A 185 12.37 -14.20 16.43
N LYS A 186 12.27 -15.45 15.97
CA LYS A 186 11.63 -15.80 14.69
C LYS A 186 10.18 -15.36 14.64
N MET A 187 9.43 -15.56 15.72
CA MET A 187 8.05 -15.09 15.84
C MET A 187 7.96 -13.55 15.77
N CYS A 188 8.82 -12.81 16.48
CA CYS A 188 8.85 -11.35 16.43
C CYS A 188 9.16 -10.83 15.03
N LYS A 189 10.13 -11.44 14.33
CA LYS A 189 10.47 -11.12 12.94
C LYS A 189 9.30 -11.39 11.99
N GLY A 190 8.66 -12.55 12.10
CA GLY A 190 7.51 -12.90 11.26
C GLY A 190 6.32 -11.96 11.46
N LEU A 191 5.98 -11.64 12.72
CA LEU A 191 4.86 -10.77 13.05
C LEU A 191 5.09 -9.31 12.64
N THR A 192 6.32 -8.81 12.70
CA THR A 192 6.64 -7.46 12.22
C THR A 192 6.66 -7.36 10.70
N LEU A 193 7.26 -8.33 10.00
CA LEU A 193 7.30 -8.36 8.53
C LEU A 193 5.91 -8.50 7.90
N CYS A 194 5.04 -9.29 8.52
CA CYS A 194 3.71 -9.50 7.95
C CYS A 194 2.88 -8.21 7.93
N VAL A 195 3.10 -7.25 8.84
CA VAL A 195 2.47 -5.91 8.79
C VAL A 195 2.99 -5.09 7.62
N CYS A 196 4.32 -4.93 7.45
CA CYS A 196 4.83 -4.06 6.39
C CYS A 196 4.49 -4.61 5.00
N TYR A 197 4.57 -5.93 4.80
CA TYR A 197 4.20 -6.56 3.54
C TYR A 197 2.69 -6.45 3.29
N ALA A 198 1.85 -6.70 4.31
CA ALA A 198 0.40 -6.56 4.17
C ALA A 198 -0.03 -5.11 3.87
N ALA A 199 0.63 -4.10 4.43
CA ALA A 199 0.36 -2.70 4.10
C ALA A 199 0.65 -2.42 2.61
N SER A 200 1.83 -2.79 2.12
CA SER A 200 2.19 -2.60 0.71
C SER A 200 1.29 -3.40 -0.24
N ILE A 201 0.94 -4.64 0.10
CA ILE A 201 0.02 -5.49 -0.69
C ILE A 201 -1.40 -4.91 -0.67
N GLY A 202 -1.91 -4.51 0.49
CA GLY A 202 -3.27 -3.97 0.64
C GLY A 202 -3.51 -2.68 -0.15
N GLY A 203 -2.50 -1.80 -0.19
CA GLY A 203 -2.56 -0.54 -0.94
C GLY A 203 -2.73 -0.73 -2.45
N THR A 204 -2.45 -1.92 -2.99
CA THR A 204 -2.60 -2.18 -4.43
C THR A 204 -4.06 -2.30 -4.89
N ALA A 205 -5.00 -2.62 -4.00
CA ALA A 205 -6.32 -3.09 -4.39
C ALA A 205 -7.31 -2.00 -4.85
N THR A 206 -7.12 -0.76 -4.41
CA THR A 206 -7.96 0.40 -4.77
C THR A 206 -7.10 1.48 -5.40
N LEU A 207 -7.71 2.35 -6.20
CA LEU A 207 -6.99 3.45 -6.83
C LEU A 207 -6.35 4.39 -5.80
N THR A 208 -7.05 4.69 -4.70
CA THR A 208 -6.55 5.61 -3.67
C THR A 208 -5.59 4.99 -2.65
N GLY A 209 -5.37 3.67 -2.67
CA GLY A 209 -4.56 2.96 -1.68
C GLY A 209 -3.08 3.31 -1.75
N THR A 210 -2.52 3.37 -2.97
CA THR A 210 -1.11 3.69 -3.19
C THR A 210 -0.90 4.63 -4.36
N GLY A 211 0.13 5.48 -4.28
CA GLY A 211 0.38 6.52 -5.28
C GLY A 211 0.63 6.00 -6.71
N PRO A 212 1.35 4.88 -6.95
CA PRO A 212 1.50 4.30 -8.29
C PRO A 212 0.19 4.06 -9.04
N ASN A 213 -0.87 3.62 -8.35
CA ASN A 213 -2.17 3.35 -8.97
C ASN A 213 -2.77 4.63 -9.58
N LEU A 214 -2.59 5.76 -8.89
CA LEU A 214 -3.06 7.07 -9.36
C LEU A 214 -2.16 7.64 -10.45
N VAL A 215 -0.85 7.36 -10.38
CA VAL A 215 0.05 7.69 -11.49
C VAL A 215 -0.46 6.99 -12.75
N LEU A 216 -0.74 5.69 -12.70
CA LEU A 216 -1.28 4.96 -13.84
C LEU A 216 -2.57 5.59 -14.37
N MET A 217 -3.56 5.80 -13.50
CA MET A 217 -4.84 6.39 -13.91
C MET A 217 -4.63 7.74 -14.62
N GLY A 218 -3.84 8.64 -14.04
CA GLY A 218 -3.66 9.97 -14.63
C GLY A 218 -2.75 9.98 -15.86
N GLN A 219 -1.79 9.05 -15.95
CA GLN A 219 -0.96 8.84 -17.14
C GLN A 219 -1.80 8.27 -18.28
N MET A 220 -2.71 7.34 -18.00
CA MET A 220 -3.65 6.81 -18.99
C MET A 220 -4.50 7.92 -19.61
N SER A 221 -5.10 8.78 -18.78
CA SER A 221 -5.91 9.91 -19.28
C SER A 221 -5.10 10.96 -20.06
N GLN A 222 -3.78 11.03 -19.87
CA GLN A 222 -2.92 12.01 -20.55
C GLN A 222 -2.30 11.48 -21.83
N LEU A 223 -1.76 10.27 -21.78
CA LEU A 223 -1.10 9.62 -22.89
C LEU A 223 -2.13 9.06 -23.89
N PHE A 224 -3.33 8.73 -23.41
CA PHE A 224 -4.42 8.20 -24.23
C PHE A 224 -5.74 8.95 -23.96
N PRO A 225 -5.89 10.22 -24.39
CA PRO A 225 -7.06 11.04 -24.08
C PRO A 225 -8.40 10.49 -24.59
N GLU A 226 -8.37 9.66 -25.64
CA GLU A 226 -9.56 9.05 -26.26
C GLU A 226 -9.98 7.73 -25.59
N ASN A 227 -9.32 7.33 -24.50
CA ASN A 227 -9.70 6.11 -23.80
C ASN A 227 -11.09 6.29 -23.12
N PRO A 228 -11.99 5.30 -23.18
CA PRO A 228 -13.35 5.42 -22.65
C PRO A 228 -13.43 5.20 -21.12
N ASP A 229 -12.59 5.89 -20.34
CA ASP A 229 -12.48 5.77 -18.88
C ASP A 229 -12.35 4.30 -18.40
N ILE A 230 -11.51 3.53 -19.10
CA ILE A 230 -11.40 2.07 -18.92
C ILE A 230 -10.93 1.73 -17.50
N ILE A 231 -10.01 2.53 -16.94
CA ILE A 231 -9.53 2.39 -15.57
C ILE A 231 -10.30 3.35 -14.67
N ASN A 232 -11.49 2.94 -14.28
CA ASN A 232 -12.27 3.58 -13.23
C ASN A 232 -12.11 2.83 -11.89
N PHE A 233 -12.71 3.38 -10.82
CA PHE A 233 -12.62 2.77 -9.50
C PHE A 233 -13.12 1.31 -9.48
N ALA A 234 -14.24 1.02 -10.16
CA ALA A 234 -14.85 -0.30 -10.16
C ALA A 234 -14.03 -1.33 -10.97
N SER A 235 -13.57 -0.97 -12.16
CA SER A 235 -12.76 -1.84 -13.02
C SER A 235 -11.38 -2.12 -12.42
N TRP A 236 -10.75 -1.10 -11.83
CA TRP A 236 -9.49 -1.27 -11.09
C TRP A 236 -9.68 -2.21 -9.90
N PHE A 237 -10.71 -1.99 -9.09
CA PHE A 237 -10.98 -2.85 -7.94
C PHE A 237 -11.27 -4.29 -8.37
N GLY A 238 -12.07 -4.48 -9.43
CA GLY A 238 -12.37 -5.80 -9.99
C GLY A 238 -11.12 -6.56 -10.43
N PHE A 239 -10.10 -5.86 -10.92
CA PHE A 239 -8.81 -6.45 -11.29
C PHE A 239 -7.87 -6.66 -10.10
N ALA A 240 -7.65 -5.61 -9.31
CA ALA A 240 -6.59 -5.54 -8.31
C ALA A 240 -6.96 -6.19 -6.97
N PHE A 241 -8.24 -6.16 -6.56
CA PHE A 241 -8.69 -6.77 -5.30
C PHE A 241 -8.50 -8.30 -5.27
N PRO A 242 -8.90 -9.07 -6.31
CA PRO A 242 -8.60 -10.50 -6.35
C PRO A 242 -7.09 -10.79 -6.31
N ASN A 243 -6.29 -10.01 -7.05
CA ASN A 243 -4.83 -10.14 -7.04
C ASN A 243 -4.25 -9.85 -5.64
N MET A 244 -4.78 -8.85 -4.94
CA MET A 244 -4.36 -8.52 -3.58
C MET A 244 -4.65 -9.66 -2.60
N ILE A 245 -5.81 -10.32 -2.69
CA ILE A 245 -6.13 -11.50 -1.88
C ILE A 245 -5.13 -12.63 -2.16
N ILE A 246 -4.89 -12.95 -3.44
CA ILE A 246 -3.94 -13.99 -3.84
C ILE A 246 -2.56 -13.67 -3.27
N MET A 247 -2.08 -12.44 -3.48
CA MET A 247 -0.78 -12.00 -2.98
C MET A 247 -0.69 -12.05 -1.45
N LEU A 248 -1.75 -11.65 -0.74
CA LEU A 248 -1.79 -11.69 0.73
C LEU A 248 -1.76 -13.14 1.24
N THR A 249 -2.46 -14.06 0.58
CA THR A 249 -2.43 -15.49 0.93
C THR A 249 -1.07 -16.12 0.66
N LEU A 250 -0.43 -15.79 -0.47
CA LEU A 250 0.92 -16.24 -0.80
C LEU A 250 1.95 -15.69 0.19
N ALA A 251 1.84 -14.41 0.55
CA ALA A 251 2.68 -13.76 1.56
C ALA A 251 2.53 -14.43 2.93
N TRP A 252 1.28 -14.71 3.34
CA TRP A 252 0.99 -15.38 4.61
C TRP A 252 1.59 -16.79 4.65
N LEU A 253 1.37 -17.60 3.60
CA LEU A 253 1.94 -18.95 3.50
C LEU A 253 3.47 -18.92 3.54
N TRP A 254 4.09 -17.99 2.78
CA TRP A 254 5.54 -17.85 2.74
C TRP A 254 6.13 -17.47 4.10
N LEU A 255 5.59 -16.42 4.74
CA LEU A 255 6.06 -15.98 6.05
C LEU A 255 5.80 -17.03 7.13
N GLN A 256 4.69 -17.76 7.04
CA GLN A 256 4.42 -18.88 7.95
C GLN A 256 5.46 -19.99 7.79
N ILE A 257 5.79 -20.40 6.56
CA ILE A 257 6.81 -21.44 6.31
C ILE A 257 8.18 -21.00 6.84
N VAL A 258 8.56 -19.73 6.62
CA VAL A 258 9.88 -19.21 7.02
C VAL A 258 10.02 -19.05 8.53
N PHE A 259 8.99 -18.52 9.22
CA PHE A 259 9.12 -18.13 10.63
C PHE A 259 8.43 -19.06 11.64
N LEU A 260 7.41 -19.81 11.22
CA LEU A 260 6.65 -20.74 12.06
C LEU A 260 6.82 -22.22 11.65
N GLY A 261 7.44 -22.50 10.50
CA GLY A 261 7.65 -23.86 9.98
C GLY A 261 6.41 -24.51 9.34
N VAL A 262 6.57 -25.75 8.88
CA VAL A 262 5.62 -26.47 8.00
C VAL A 262 4.54 -27.26 8.79
N ASN A 263 4.41 -27.07 10.10
CA ASN A 263 3.54 -27.90 10.95
C ASN A 263 2.06 -27.44 10.98
N PHE A 264 1.41 -27.39 9.81
CA PHE A 264 0.02 -26.91 9.61
C PHE A 264 -1.00 -27.51 10.59
N ARG A 265 -0.82 -28.76 11.04
CA ARG A 265 -1.72 -29.45 11.97
C ARG A 265 -1.67 -28.88 13.40
N LYS A 266 -0.47 -28.52 13.90
CA LYS A 266 -0.27 -27.84 15.20
C LYS A 266 -0.67 -26.36 15.09
N THR A 267 -0.45 -25.77 13.92
CA THR A 267 -0.72 -24.35 13.62
C THR A 267 -2.21 -24.00 13.47
N TRP A 268 -3.01 -24.88 12.86
CA TRP A 268 -4.46 -24.70 12.75
C TRP A 268 -5.23 -25.22 13.97
N GLY A 269 -4.59 -26.04 14.83
CA GLY A 269 -5.06 -26.36 16.18
C GLY A 269 -6.52 -26.83 16.23
N CYS A 270 -6.92 -27.78 15.38
CA CYS A 270 -8.26 -28.36 15.51
C CYS A 270 -8.28 -29.21 16.80
N GLY A 271 -8.92 -28.69 17.87
CA GLY A 271 -9.13 -29.42 19.12
C GLY A 271 -8.14 -29.19 20.28
N THR A 272 -7.21 -28.23 20.19
CA THR A 272 -6.32 -27.88 21.33
C THR A 272 -6.90 -26.75 22.18
N VAL A 273 -6.82 -26.91 23.50
CA VAL A 273 -7.17 -25.88 24.51
C VAL A 273 -6.35 -24.62 24.26
N LYS A 274 -6.97 -23.44 24.35
CA LYS A 274 -6.26 -22.15 24.20
C LYS A 274 -5.14 -22.07 25.23
N THR A 275 -3.91 -21.91 24.76
CA THR A 275 -2.74 -21.74 25.63
C THR A 275 -2.88 -20.45 26.44
N GLU A 276 -2.36 -20.40 27.66
CA GLU A 276 -2.44 -19.20 28.51
C GLU A 276 -1.83 -17.95 27.85
N LYS A 277 -0.83 -18.14 26.98
CA LYS A 277 -0.22 -17.09 26.13
C LYS A 277 -1.23 -16.46 25.16
N GLU A 278 -2.12 -17.26 24.57
CA GLU A 278 -3.17 -16.77 23.67
C GLU A 278 -4.20 -15.93 24.44
N ILE A 279 -4.59 -16.37 25.64
CA ILE A 279 -5.53 -15.64 26.50
C ILE A 279 -4.96 -14.27 26.88
N ALA A 280 -3.67 -14.19 27.22
CA ALA A 280 -3.00 -12.94 27.54
C ALA A 280 -2.97 -11.97 26.33
N ALA A 281 -2.55 -12.45 25.16
CA ALA A 281 -2.57 -11.66 23.93
C ALA A 281 -3.98 -11.12 23.60
N TYR A 282 -5.01 -11.94 23.84
CA TYR A 282 -6.40 -11.54 23.58
C TYR A 282 -6.85 -10.43 24.52
N ASN A 283 -6.48 -10.54 25.81
CA ASN A 283 -6.81 -9.52 26.81
C ASN A 283 -6.17 -8.16 26.49
N VAL A 284 -4.97 -8.14 25.90
CA VAL A 284 -4.30 -6.90 25.46
C VAL A 284 -5.08 -6.21 24.35
N ILE A 285 -5.47 -6.97 23.31
CA ILE A 285 -6.27 -6.44 22.19
C ILE A 285 -7.64 -5.97 22.70
N LYS A 286 -8.25 -6.74 23.61
CA LYS A 286 -9.54 -6.40 24.23
C LYS A 286 -9.44 -5.12 25.06
N GLU A 287 -8.35 -4.93 25.80
CA GLU A 287 -8.11 -3.74 26.61
C GLU A 287 -7.90 -2.51 25.72
N GLU A 288 -7.10 -2.63 24.66
CA GLU A 288 -6.94 -1.56 23.65
C GLU A 288 -8.28 -1.19 23.00
N HIS A 289 -9.15 -2.17 22.72
CA HIS A 289 -10.49 -1.89 22.20
C HIS A 289 -11.38 -1.21 23.26
N ARG A 290 -11.27 -1.64 24.53
CA ARG A 290 -12.03 -1.04 25.64
C ARG A 290 -11.65 0.42 25.88
N ARG A 291 -10.36 0.77 25.72
CA ARG A 291 -9.84 2.14 25.83
C ARG A 291 -10.46 3.11 24.82
N LEU A 292 -10.98 2.63 23.69
CA LEU A 292 -11.66 3.47 22.69
C LEU A 292 -13.09 3.89 23.10
N GLY A 293 -13.67 3.29 24.15
CA GLY A 293 -15.02 3.59 24.58
C GLY A 293 -16.12 3.25 23.55
N PRO A 294 -17.38 3.67 23.78
CA PRO A 294 -18.48 3.47 22.84
C PRO A 294 -18.30 4.30 21.57
N MET A 295 -18.91 3.86 20.47
CA MET A 295 -18.82 4.54 19.18
C MET A 295 -19.51 5.91 19.24
N THR A 296 -18.77 6.96 18.91
CA THR A 296 -19.30 8.33 18.93
C THR A 296 -20.15 8.64 17.69
N PHE A 297 -20.99 9.68 17.77
CA PHE A 297 -21.79 10.14 16.62
C PHE A 297 -20.90 10.55 15.44
N GLY A 298 -19.75 11.18 15.71
CA GLY A 298 -18.79 11.55 14.68
C GLY A 298 -18.19 10.34 13.97
N GLU A 299 -17.80 9.29 14.71
CA GLU A 299 -17.33 8.03 14.12
C GLU A 299 -18.39 7.39 13.23
N LEU A 300 -19.66 7.38 13.68
CA LEU A 300 -20.76 6.82 12.89
C LEU A 300 -21.04 7.64 11.63
N SER A 301 -20.95 8.97 11.73
CA SER A 301 -21.16 9.88 10.59
C SER A 301 -20.04 9.75 9.56
N VAL A 302 -18.79 9.64 10.00
CA VAL A 302 -17.65 9.36 9.11
C VAL A 302 -17.80 7.99 8.45
N LEU A 303 -18.22 6.95 9.21
CA LEU A 303 -18.47 5.63 8.63
C LEU A 303 -19.58 5.69 7.57
N ALA A 304 -20.67 6.43 7.82
CA ALA A 304 -21.76 6.59 6.87
C ALA A 304 -21.30 7.32 5.60
N LEU A 305 -20.53 8.40 5.72
CA LEU A 305 -19.95 9.12 4.57
C LEU A 305 -18.93 8.29 3.80
N PHE A 306 -18.14 7.48 4.50
CA PHE A 306 -17.20 6.55 3.87
C PHE A 306 -17.93 5.46 3.09
N VAL A 307 -18.98 4.85 3.66
CA VAL A 307 -19.84 3.88 2.95
C VAL A 307 -20.52 4.54 1.75
N LEU A 308 -21.01 5.78 1.91
CA LEU A 308 -21.58 6.55 0.81
C LEU A 308 -20.57 6.75 -0.33
N LEU A 309 -19.33 7.13 -0.03
CA LEU A 309 -18.26 7.27 -1.02
C LEU A 309 -18.04 5.97 -1.80
N VAL A 310 -17.89 4.85 -1.09
CA VAL A 310 -17.67 3.54 -1.72
C VAL A 310 -18.85 3.17 -2.61
N VAL A 311 -20.09 3.32 -2.12
CA VAL A 311 -21.28 3.03 -2.93
C VAL A 311 -21.32 3.90 -4.19
N LEU A 312 -21.06 5.21 -4.07
CA LEU A 312 -21.08 6.12 -5.21
C LEU A 312 -19.99 5.77 -6.25
N TRP A 313 -18.77 5.42 -5.84
CA TRP A 313 -17.71 4.98 -6.75
C TRP A 313 -18.08 3.69 -7.50
N PHE A 314 -18.53 2.65 -6.78
CA PHE A 314 -18.85 1.36 -7.40
C PHE A 314 -20.10 1.39 -8.28
N THR A 315 -21.01 2.33 -8.04
CA THR A 315 -22.24 2.49 -8.84
C THR A 315 -22.12 3.56 -9.93
N ARG A 316 -20.99 4.31 -9.99
CA ARG A 316 -20.77 5.40 -10.95
C ARG A 316 -20.85 4.90 -12.38
N ASP A 317 -19.98 3.95 -12.70
CA ASP A 317 -19.91 3.25 -13.97
C ASP A 317 -19.31 1.84 -13.78
N PRO A 318 -20.12 0.88 -13.33
CA PRO A 318 -19.64 -0.46 -12.99
C PRO A 318 -19.23 -1.30 -14.22
N GLY A 319 -19.48 -0.84 -15.45
CA GLY A 319 -19.08 -1.50 -16.70
C GLY A 319 -19.95 -2.69 -17.14
N PHE A 320 -20.70 -3.33 -16.24
CA PHE A 320 -21.64 -4.41 -16.58
C PHE A 320 -23.11 -3.96 -16.70
N VAL A 321 -23.43 -2.79 -16.14
CA VAL A 321 -24.70 -2.07 -16.30
C VAL A 321 -24.39 -0.58 -16.36
N ASP A 322 -25.23 0.18 -17.04
CA ASP A 322 -25.08 1.63 -17.05
C ASP A 322 -25.24 2.17 -15.62
N GLY A 323 -24.22 2.89 -15.15
CA GLY A 323 -24.20 3.45 -13.80
C GLY A 323 -24.99 4.75 -13.69
N TRP A 324 -25.15 5.26 -12.46
CA TRP A 324 -25.92 6.49 -12.25
C TRP A 324 -25.28 7.70 -12.93
N ALA A 325 -23.95 7.73 -13.08
CA ALA A 325 -23.29 8.83 -13.77
C ALA A 325 -23.58 8.78 -15.27
N THR A 326 -23.48 7.61 -15.89
CA THR A 326 -23.79 7.39 -17.32
C THR A 326 -25.22 7.80 -17.66
N ASN A 327 -26.20 7.41 -16.83
CA ASN A 327 -27.62 7.66 -17.13
C ASN A 327 -28.05 9.12 -16.91
N PHE A 328 -27.56 9.77 -15.85
CA PHE A 328 -28.06 11.07 -15.44
C PHE A 328 -27.18 12.25 -15.87
N PHE A 329 -25.87 12.04 -16.01
CA PHE A 329 -24.92 13.13 -16.15
C PHE A 329 -23.97 13.00 -17.34
N ASN A 330 -23.59 11.77 -17.75
CA ASN A 330 -22.55 11.54 -18.75
C ASN A 330 -23.08 11.07 -20.12
N ALA A 331 -24.37 11.31 -20.42
CA ALA A 331 -24.99 10.83 -21.66
C ALA A 331 -24.38 11.43 -22.95
N GLU A 332 -23.91 12.68 -22.90
CA GLU A 332 -23.32 13.38 -24.07
C GLU A 332 -21.84 13.73 -23.89
N LYS A 333 -21.41 14.03 -22.66
CA LYS A 333 -20.03 14.38 -22.30
C LYS A 333 -19.73 13.91 -20.89
N GLU A 334 -18.46 13.66 -20.59
CA GLU A 334 -18.02 13.26 -19.26
C GLU A 334 -18.03 14.47 -18.30
N PHE A 335 -19.11 14.62 -17.54
CA PHE A 335 -19.27 15.67 -16.52
C PHE A 335 -18.94 15.17 -15.11
N VAL A 336 -19.25 13.91 -14.82
CA VAL A 336 -19.09 13.29 -13.50
C VAL A 336 -18.06 12.17 -13.56
N THR A 337 -16.96 12.40 -12.86
CA THR A 337 -15.81 11.47 -12.73
C THR A 337 -15.72 10.91 -11.31
N ASP A 338 -14.82 9.95 -11.10
CA ASP A 338 -14.49 9.46 -9.74
C ASP A 338 -14.01 10.61 -8.83
N ALA A 339 -13.33 11.62 -9.39
CA ALA A 339 -12.87 12.79 -8.64
C ALA A 339 -14.02 13.64 -8.11
N THR A 340 -15.08 13.80 -8.92
CA THR A 340 -16.27 14.58 -8.55
C THR A 340 -16.93 13.97 -7.30
N VAL A 341 -17.05 12.64 -7.26
CA VAL A 341 -17.59 11.90 -6.11
C VAL A 341 -16.71 12.10 -4.87
N ALA A 342 -15.39 11.96 -5.01
CA ALA A 342 -14.45 12.09 -3.91
C ALA A 342 -14.45 13.49 -3.29
N VAL A 343 -14.43 14.53 -4.13
CA VAL A 343 -14.47 15.94 -3.68
C VAL A 343 -15.82 16.27 -3.06
N PHE A 344 -16.92 15.75 -3.59
CA PHE A 344 -18.25 15.92 -3.01
C PHE A 344 -18.32 15.38 -1.57
N VAL A 345 -17.92 14.12 -1.35
CA VAL A 345 -17.92 13.54 0.00
C VAL A 345 -16.92 14.25 0.91
N ALA A 346 -15.75 14.65 0.40
CA ALA A 346 -14.79 15.44 1.15
C ALA A 346 -15.39 16.79 1.61
N ALA A 347 -16.14 17.48 0.75
CA ALA A 347 -16.83 18.72 1.11
C ALA A 347 -17.90 18.47 2.20
N LEU A 348 -18.65 17.36 2.11
CA LEU A 348 -19.61 16.98 3.15
C LEU A 348 -18.96 16.82 4.53
N LEU A 349 -17.72 16.32 4.61
CA LEU A 349 -16.99 16.21 5.90
C LEU A 349 -16.73 17.58 6.57
N PHE A 350 -16.65 18.66 5.80
CA PHE A 350 -16.53 20.02 6.32
C PHE A 350 -17.88 20.66 6.66
N VAL A 351 -19.00 20.04 6.27
CA VAL A 351 -20.36 20.55 6.53
C VAL A 351 -21.03 19.80 7.67
N PHE A 352 -20.86 18.48 7.75
CA PHE A 352 -21.53 17.65 8.75
C PHE A 352 -21.01 17.91 10.17
N PRO A 353 -21.91 18.05 11.18
CA PRO A 353 -21.52 18.28 12.57
C PRO A 353 -21.00 17.01 13.25
N SER A 354 -20.05 17.18 14.16
CA SER A 354 -19.47 16.09 14.96
C SER A 354 -20.35 15.58 16.11
N LYS A 355 -21.33 16.38 16.54
CA LYS A 355 -22.33 16.05 17.56
C LYS A 355 -23.72 15.96 16.91
N PRO A 356 -24.62 15.11 17.43
CA PRO A 356 -25.95 15.00 16.86
C PRO A 356 -26.67 16.35 16.95
N PRO A 357 -27.34 16.79 15.88
CA PRO A 357 -28.18 17.98 15.95
C PRO A 357 -29.30 17.73 16.97
N ARG A 358 -29.66 18.76 17.76
CA ARG A 358 -30.72 18.70 18.79
C ARG A 358 -32.11 18.61 18.13
N LEU A 359 -32.37 17.56 17.35
CA LEU A 359 -33.63 17.36 16.61
C LEU A 359 -34.77 16.81 17.49
N CYS A 360 -34.46 16.24 18.66
CA CYS A 360 -35.45 15.73 19.62
C CYS A 360 -35.34 16.48 20.97
N PRO A 361 -36.14 17.55 21.19
CA PRO A 361 -36.11 18.35 22.42
C PRO A 361 -36.50 17.59 23.69
N TRP A 362 -37.23 16.49 23.55
CA TRP A 362 -37.80 15.73 24.68
C TRP A 362 -36.86 14.68 25.29
N ARG A 363 -35.73 14.34 24.62
CA ARG A 363 -34.81 13.27 25.08
C ARG A 363 -33.48 13.79 25.63
N THR A 364 -33.24 15.09 25.59
CA THR A 364 -31.96 15.70 25.96
C THR A 364 -32.08 16.42 27.30
N GLN A 365 -32.28 15.63 28.35
CA GLN A 365 -32.18 16.10 29.74
C GLN A 365 -30.86 15.61 30.35
N SER A 366 -29.74 16.17 29.89
CA SER A 366 -28.46 16.13 30.62
C SER A 366 -27.43 17.11 30.04
N SER A 367 -27.25 18.21 30.78
CA SER A 367 -25.96 18.85 31.06
C SER A 367 -24.95 19.04 29.91
N ASP A 368 -25.31 19.74 28.83
CA ASP A 368 -24.30 20.36 27.95
C ASP A 368 -24.70 21.82 27.65
N THR A 369 -24.53 22.65 28.68
CA THR A 369 -24.71 24.12 28.68
C THR A 369 -23.49 24.82 28.08
N GLY A 370 -23.09 24.41 26.88
CA GLY A 370 -22.03 25.08 26.12
C GLY A 370 -22.60 25.76 24.87
N HIS A 371 -22.68 27.08 24.86
CA HIS A 371 -22.90 27.89 23.65
C HIS A 371 -21.62 27.92 22.79
N GLY A 372 -21.16 26.74 22.36
CA GLY A 372 -20.01 26.61 21.47
C GLY A 372 -20.44 26.09 20.11
N HIS A 373 -19.85 26.63 19.04
CA HIS A 373 -19.98 26.06 17.70
C HIS A 373 -19.58 24.58 17.74
N THR A 374 -20.51 23.68 17.37
CA THR A 374 -20.17 22.26 17.22
C THR A 374 -19.14 22.13 16.09
N PRO A 375 -17.96 21.55 16.34
CA PRO A 375 -16.98 21.39 15.28
C PRO A 375 -17.54 20.44 14.21
N THR A 376 -17.16 20.66 12.97
CA THR A 376 -17.45 19.79 11.83
C THR A 376 -16.63 18.49 11.94
N LEU A 377 -16.98 17.47 11.15
CA LEU A 377 -16.24 16.19 11.16
C LEU A 377 -14.76 16.38 10.78
N LEU A 378 -14.48 17.32 9.87
CA LEU A 378 -13.14 17.70 9.47
C LEU A 378 -12.98 19.23 9.50
N THR A 379 -11.80 19.70 9.91
CA THR A 379 -11.43 21.12 9.87
C THR A 379 -10.20 21.31 9.00
N TRP A 380 -10.08 22.47 8.35
CA TRP A 380 -8.95 22.72 7.43
C TRP A 380 -7.59 22.59 8.11
N LYS A 381 -7.49 22.95 9.40
CA LYS A 381 -6.25 22.79 10.18
C LYS A 381 -5.83 21.32 10.30
N VAL A 382 -6.77 20.40 10.52
CA VAL A 382 -6.49 18.96 10.59
C VAL A 382 -6.05 18.45 9.21
N THR A 383 -6.78 18.82 8.16
CA THR A 383 -6.45 18.46 6.78
C THR A 383 -5.06 18.95 6.41
N GLN A 384 -4.75 20.22 6.61
CA GLN A 384 -3.45 20.80 6.28
C GLN A 384 -2.29 20.08 6.98
N LYS A 385 -2.48 19.67 8.24
CA LYS A 385 -1.45 19.00 9.04
C LYS A 385 -1.24 17.53 8.63
N LYS A 386 -2.31 16.81 8.32
CA LYS A 386 -2.25 15.35 8.06
C LYS A 386 -2.10 15.00 6.58
N MET A 387 -2.42 15.89 5.66
CA MET A 387 -2.35 15.62 4.23
C MET A 387 -0.92 15.49 3.72
N PRO A 388 -0.59 14.45 2.93
CA PRO A 388 0.71 14.29 2.28
C PRO A 388 0.80 15.12 0.99
N TRP A 389 0.94 16.44 1.11
CA TRP A 389 1.01 17.38 -0.02
C TRP A 389 2.11 17.06 -1.05
N SER A 390 3.19 16.42 -0.60
CA SER A 390 4.31 16.01 -1.47
C SER A 390 3.86 15.07 -2.58
N ILE A 391 2.94 14.14 -2.30
CA ILE A 391 2.47 13.16 -3.28
C ILE A 391 1.59 13.84 -4.34
N ILE A 392 0.73 14.77 -3.92
CA ILE A 392 -0.13 15.57 -4.82
C ILE A 392 0.71 16.37 -5.82
N LEU A 393 1.79 17.00 -5.34
CA LEU A 393 2.73 17.72 -6.20
C LEU A 393 3.51 16.76 -7.11
N LEU A 394 3.91 15.59 -6.59
CA LEU A 394 4.63 14.57 -7.34
C LEU A 394 3.83 14.04 -8.54
N LEU A 395 2.54 13.74 -8.33
CA LEU A 395 1.63 13.36 -9.41
C LEU A 395 1.56 14.45 -10.49
N GLY A 396 1.33 15.70 -10.11
CA GLY A 396 1.30 16.84 -11.03
C GLY A 396 2.61 17.04 -11.80
N GLY A 397 3.75 16.90 -11.12
CA GLY A 397 5.07 16.96 -11.75
C GLY A 397 5.36 15.79 -12.69
N GLY A 398 4.75 14.64 -12.45
CA GLY A 398 4.79 13.46 -13.33
C GLY A 398 3.94 13.61 -14.58
N PHE A 399 2.75 14.19 -14.42
CA PHE A 399 1.87 14.54 -15.52
C PHE A 399 2.47 15.60 -16.43
N ALA A 400 3.06 16.64 -15.84
CA ALA A 400 3.87 17.60 -16.59
C ALA A 400 4.94 16.89 -17.41
N LEU A 401 5.70 15.98 -16.79
CA LEU A 401 6.78 15.25 -17.45
C LEU A 401 6.30 14.41 -18.64
N ALA A 402 5.19 13.70 -18.47
CA ALA A 402 4.60 12.90 -19.53
C ALA A 402 4.21 13.77 -20.73
N LYS A 403 3.51 14.88 -20.48
CA LYS A 403 3.14 15.81 -21.55
C LYS A 403 4.36 16.47 -22.20
N GLY A 404 5.36 16.84 -21.41
CA GLY A 404 6.62 17.40 -21.93
C GLY A 404 7.40 16.40 -22.79
N SER A 405 7.37 15.12 -22.44
CA SER A 405 8.02 14.04 -23.21
C SER A 405 7.32 13.79 -24.55
N GLU A 406 6.00 13.91 -24.56
CA GLU A 406 5.18 13.82 -25.79
C GLU A 406 5.45 15.02 -26.71
N VAL A 407 5.32 16.25 -26.19
CA VAL A 407 5.48 17.50 -26.97
C VAL A 407 6.90 17.66 -27.50
N SER A 408 7.92 17.20 -26.76
CA SER A 408 9.32 17.24 -27.22
C SER A 408 9.66 16.18 -28.28
N GLY A 409 8.74 15.26 -28.60
CA GLY A 409 8.99 14.14 -29.52
C GLY A 409 9.88 13.04 -28.94
N LEU A 410 10.26 13.15 -27.67
CA LEU A 410 11.08 12.15 -26.99
C LEU A 410 10.36 10.80 -26.90
N SER A 411 9.07 10.80 -26.58
CA SER A 411 8.26 9.57 -26.48
C SER A 411 8.33 8.77 -27.78
N LYS A 412 8.24 9.44 -28.94
CA LYS A 412 8.36 8.82 -30.26
C LYS A 412 9.76 8.27 -30.51
N TRP A 413 10.80 9.08 -30.24
CA TRP A 413 12.19 8.63 -30.40
C TRP A 413 12.50 7.38 -29.55
N LEU A 414 12.02 7.35 -28.32
CA LEU A 414 12.24 6.24 -27.40
C LEU A 414 11.45 5.00 -27.85
N GLY A 415 10.23 5.17 -28.35
CA GLY A 415 9.44 4.12 -28.97
C GLY A 415 10.12 3.49 -30.20
N ASP A 416 10.71 4.32 -31.08
CA ASP A 416 11.43 3.83 -32.26
C ASP A 416 12.61 2.93 -31.89
N GLN A 417 13.33 3.25 -30.81
CA GLN A 417 14.41 2.40 -30.27
C GLN A 417 13.92 1.05 -29.75
N MET A 418 12.63 0.94 -29.42
CA MET A 418 12.02 -0.30 -28.90
C MET A 418 11.47 -1.21 -30.01
N SER A 419 11.53 -0.80 -31.28
CA SER A 419 11.07 -1.63 -32.42
C SER A 419 11.63 -3.06 -32.46
N PRO A 420 12.90 -3.35 -32.08
CA PRO A 420 13.42 -4.72 -32.04
C PRO A 420 12.68 -5.66 -31.08
N LEU A 421 12.00 -5.12 -30.06
CA LEU A 421 11.21 -5.89 -29.09
C LEU A 421 9.95 -6.51 -29.69
N GLN A 422 9.52 -6.11 -30.90
CA GLN A 422 8.37 -6.72 -31.59
C GLN A 422 8.51 -8.24 -31.80
N SER A 423 9.75 -8.74 -31.81
CA SER A 423 10.05 -10.17 -31.95
C SER A 423 9.81 -11.00 -30.67
N ILE A 424 9.66 -10.34 -29.52
CA ILE A 424 9.52 -11.00 -28.21
C ILE A 424 8.03 -11.10 -27.86
N PRO A 425 7.56 -12.25 -27.34
CA PRO A 425 6.16 -12.38 -26.99
C PRO A 425 5.76 -11.41 -25.85
N PRO A 426 4.56 -10.79 -25.89
CA PRO A 426 4.17 -9.76 -24.93
C PRO A 426 4.29 -10.17 -23.46
N TRP A 427 3.95 -11.42 -23.14
CA TRP A 427 4.02 -11.94 -21.76
C TRP A 427 5.45 -11.93 -21.21
N ALA A 428 6.46 -12.17 -22.05
CA ALA A 428 7.86 -12.16 -21.65
C ALA A 428 8.35 -10.72 -21.44
N ILE A 429 7.91 -9.78 -22.28
CA ILE A 429 8.16 -8.34 -22.09
C ILE A 429 7.60 -7.89 -20.73
N ALA A 430 6.35 -8.25 -20.43
CA ALA A 430 5.71 -7.89 -19.17
C ALA A 430 6.51 -8.40 -17.94
N ILE A 431 6.96 -9.66 -17.95
CA ILE A 431 7.77 -10.22 -16.85
C ILE A 431 9.11 -9.50 -16.70
N VAL A 432 9.84 -9.29 -17.80
CA VAL A 432 11.17 -8.64 -17.77
C VAL A 432 11.06 -7.22 -17.25
N VAL A 433 10.06 -6.46 -17.72
CA VAL A 433 9.84 -5.08 -17.27
C VAL A 433 9.39 -5.06 -15.80
N CYS A 434 8.49 -5.96 -15.37
CA CYS A 434 8.11 -6.04 -13.96
C CYS A 434 9.32 -6.36 -13.07
N LEU A 435 10.19 -7.29 -13.46
CA LEU A 435 11.40 -7.61 -12.70
C LEU A 435 12.35 -6.40 -12.59
N MET A 436 12.53 -5.68 -13.69
CA MET A 436 13.30 -4.43 -13.71
C MET A 436 12.72 -3.40 -12.73
N ILE A 437 11.40 -3.18 -12.79
CA ILE A 437 10.71 -2.20 -11.94
C ILE A 437 10.72 -2.63 -10.46
N ALA A 438 10.46 -3.90 -10.17
CA ALA A 438 10.53 -4.46 -8.82
C ALA A 438 11.92 -4.23 -8.20
N THR A 439 12.98 -4.44 -8.97
CA THR A 439 14.36 -4.21 -8.51
C THR A 439 14.65 -2.71 -8.34
N PHE A 440 14.20 -1.88 -9.28
CA PHE A 440 14.44 -0.44 -9.26
C PHE A 440 13.72 0.26 -8.10
N THR A 441 12.52 -0.20 -7.77
CA THR A 441 11.72 0.36 -6.67
C THR A 441 12.26 0.01 -5.28
N GLU A 442 13.22 -0.91 -5.16
CA GLU A 442 13.91 -1.16 -3.88
C GLU A 442 14.84 0.00 -3.49
N CYS A 443 15.29 0.77 -4.49
CA CYS A 443 16.23 1.88 -4.29
C CYS A 443 15.59 3.26 -4.51
N THR A 444 14.34 3.31 -4.98
CA THR A 444 13.65 4.55 -5.39
C THR A 444 12.20 4.53 -4.91
N SER A 445 11.63 5.69 -4.59
CA SER A 445 10.21 5.81 -4.23
C SER A 445 9.26 5.17 -5.27
N ASN A 446 8.29 4.37 -4.81
CA ASN A 446 7.29 3.69 -5.65
C ASN A 446 6.60 4.64 -6.65
N VAL A 447 6.21 5.83 -6.20
CA VAL A 447 5.52 6.83 -7.04
C VAL A 447 6.45 7.40 -8.09
N ALA A 448 7.70 7.67 -7.71
CA ALA A 448 8.72 8.14 -8.66
C ALA A 448 9.00 7.08 -9.72
N THR A 449 9.17 5.82 -9.33
CA THR A 449 9.35 4.68 -10.24
C THR A 449 8.20 4.56 -11.25
N ALA A 450 6.95 4.57 -10.78
CA ALA A 450 5.79 4.50 -11.68
C ALA A 450 5.73 5.70 -12.64
N THR A 451 5.96 6.91 -12.15
CA THR A 451 5.94 8.14 -12.94
C THR A 451 7.00 8.13 -14.05
N LEU A 452 8.09 7.44 -13.78
CA LEU A 452 9.27 7.38 -14.61
C LEU A 452 9.15 6.36 -15.74
N PHE A 453 8.65 5.16 -15.43
CA PHE A 453 8.55 4.07 -16.41
C PHE A 453 7.25 4.07 -17.21
N LEU A 454 6.12 4.50 -16.66
CA LEU A 454 4.83 4.37 -17.36
C LEU A 454 4.75 5.13 -18.70
N PRO A 455 5.26 6.37 -18.85
CA PRO A 455 5.28 7.04 -20.16
C PRO A 455 6.15 6.32 -21.20
N ILE A 456 7.26 5.73 -20.76
CA ILE A 456 8.16 4.93 -21.59
C ILE A 456 7.43 3.67 -22.08
N LEU A 457 6.73 2.98 -21.18
CA LEU A 457 5.98 1.76 -21.50
C LEU A 457 4.78 2.03 -22.41
N ALA A 458 4.10 3.17 -22.23
CA ALA A 458 3.04 3.60 -23.13
C ALA A 458 3.58 3.80 -24.55
N SER A 459 4.67 4.56 -24.70
CA SER A 459 5.31 4.80 -26.00
C SER A 459 5.80 3.50 -26.64
N MET A 460 6.43 2.63 -25.85
CA MET A 460 6.85 1.30 -26.28
C MET A 460 5.65 0.49 -26.80
N SER A 461 4.55 0.44 -26.04
CA SER A 461 3.36 -0.34 -26.38
C SER A 461 2.74 0.09 -27.72
N GLN A 462 2.72 1.39 -28.00
CA GLN A 462 2.28 1.94 -29.28
C GLN A 462 3.20 1.51 -30.43
N SER A 463 4.53 1.60 -30.24
CA SER A 463 5.50 1.22 -31.27
C SER A 463 5.53 -0.28 -31.58
N ILE A 464 5.28 -1.14 -30.58
CA ILE A 464 5.25 -2.60 -30.79
C ILE A 464 3.85 -3.15 -31.12
N GLY A 465 2.81 -2.30 -31.10
CA GLY A 465 1.42 -2.72 -31.38
C GLY A 465 0.80 -3.63 -30.31
N VAL A 466 1.20 -3.46 -29.04
CA VAL A 466 0.66 -4.22 -27.89
C VAL A 466 -0.27 -3.33 -27.09
N ASN A 467 -1.37 -3.87 -26.57
CA ASN A 467 -2.30 -3.12 -25.73
C ASN A 467 -1.53 -2.47 -24.55
N PRO A 468 -1.58 -1.13 -24.38
CA PRO A 468 -0.82 -0.43 -23.34
C PRO A 468 -1.09 -0.96 -21.93
N LEU A 469 -2.34 -1.35 -21.65
CA LEU A 469 -2.75 -1.88 -20.35
C LEU A 469 -2.03 -3.19 -20.00
N TYR A 470 -1.67 -3.99 -21.01
CA TYR A 470 -1.00 -5.27 -20.83
C TYR A 470 0.39 -5.13 -20.19
N VAL A 471 1.06 -3.99 -20.38
CA VAL A 471 2.36 -3.70 -19.78
C VAL A 471 2.25 -2.69 -18.63
N MET A 472 1.41 -1.66 -18.76
CA MET A 472 1.32 -0.58 -17.78
C MET A 472 0.71 -1.04 -16.44
N ILE A 473 -0.33 -1.88 -16.46
CA ILE A 473 -0.95 -2.37 -15.22
C ILE A 473 0.02 -3.24 -14.41
N PRO A 474 0.65 -4.30 -14.97
CA PRO A 474 1.64 -5.10 -14.26
C PRO A 474 2.78 -4.27 -13.66
N CYS A 475 3.30 -3.33 -14.44
CA CYS A 475 4.42 -2.48 -14.03
C CYS A 475 4.04 -1.55 -12.87
N THR A 476 2.82 -1.03 -12.87
CA THR A 476 2.29 -0.19 -11.79
C THR A 476 2.22 -0.95 -10.47
N LEU A 477 1.68 -2.17 -10.51
CA LEU A 477 1.60 -3.02 -9.33
C LEU A 477 2.98 -3.44 -8.85
N SER A 478 3.89 -3.76 -9.79
CA SER A 478 5.27 -4.12 -9.50
C SER A 478 6.06 -2.99 -8.83
N ALA A 479 5.76 -1.72 -9.14
CA ALA A 479 6.35 -0.57 -8.44
C ALA A 479 5.91 -0.47 -6.97
N SER A 480 4.91 -1.22 -6.54
CA SER A 480 4.51 -1.33 -5.12
C SER A 480 5.13 -2.53 -4.40
N PHE A 481 5.81 -3.42 -5.12
CA PHE A 481 6.46 -4.63 -4.58
C PHE A 481 7.92 -4.35 -4.21
N ALA A 482 8.08 -3.48 -3.22
CA ALA A 482 9.36 -3.11 -2.63
C ALA A 482 9.49 -3.81 -1.27
N PHE A 483 9.90 -5.07 -1.28
CA PHE A 483 9.91 -5.95 -0.11
C PHE A 483 11.32 -6.24 0.45
N MET A 484 12.39 -5.95 -0.28
CA MET A 484 13.74 -6.38 0.10
C MET A 484 14.44 -5.45 1.09
N LEU A 485 14.37 -4.12 0.87
CA LEU A 485 15.17 -3.16 1.62
C LEU A 485 14.33 -2.35 2.64
N PRO A 486 14.91 -2.00 3.81
CA PRO A 486 14.26 -1.13 4.79
C PRO A 486 13.93 0.25 4.25
N VAL A 487 14.84 0.82 3.44
CA VAL A 487 14.70 2.17 2.89
C VAL A 487 13.69 2.26 1.75
N ALA A 488 13.37 1.14 1.12
CA ALA A 488 12.55 1.11 -0.09
C ALA A 488 11.15 1.69 0.12
N THR A 489 10.56 1.44 1.29
CA THR A 489 9.24 1.99 1.63
C THR A 489 9.17 2.42 3.10
N PRO A 490 8.38 3.46 3.45
CA PRO A 490 8.19 3.85 4.84
C PRO A 490 7.64 2.72 5.73
N PRO A 491 6.69 1.85 5.29
CA PRO A 491 6.32 0.65 6.03
C PRO A 491 7.52 -0.22 6.45
N ASN A 492 8.45 -0.48 5.54
CA ASN A 492 9.64 -1.29 5.82
C ASN A 492 10.56 -0.59 6.84
N ALA A 493 10.77 0.71 6.68
CA ALA A 493 11.59 1.50 7.60
C ALA A 493 11.00 1.54 9.02
N ILE A 494 9.67 1.69 9.14
CA ILE A 494 8.98 1.70 10.44
C ILE A 494 9.22 0.38 11.16
N VAL A 495 8.96 -0.77 10.53
CA VAL A 495 9.16 -2.07 11.21
C VAL A 495 10.61 -2.35 11.53
N PHE A 496 11.54 -1.91 10.68
CA PHE A 496 12.97 -2.07 10.88
C PHE A 496 13.47 -1.27 12.09
N SER A 497 12.89 -0.09 12.35
CA SER A 497 13.27 0.78 13.48
C SER A 497 13.03 0.15 14.87
N TYR A 498 12.18 -0.87 14.98
CA TYR A 498 11.93 -1.59 16.23
C TYR A 498 13.01 -2.63 16.59
N GLY A 499 14.02 -2.84 15.73
CA GLY A 499 15.26 -3.54 16.09
C GLY A 499 15.22 -5.07 16.04
N TYR A 500 14.08 -5.70 15.72
CA TYR A 500 14.00 -7.17 15.61
C TYR A 500 14.59 -7.73 14.30
N LEU A 501 14.63 -6.91 13.24
CA LEU A 501 14.94 -7.34 11.88
C LEU A 501 16.37 -6.99 11.47
N LYS A 502 17.06 -7.92 10.80
CA LYS A 502 18.30 -7.62 10.07
C LYS A 502 17.99 -7.35 8.60
N VAL A 503 18.83 -6.57 7.93
CA VAL A 503 18.69 -6.31 6.48
C VAL A 503 18.68 -7.62 5.68
N SER A 504 19.47 -8.62 6.10
CA SER A 504 19.49 -9.95 5.50
C SER A 504 18.15 -10.69 5.60
N ASP A 505 17.40 -10.48 6.68
CA ASP A 505 16.11 -11.14 6.89
C ASP A 505 15.06 -10.57 5.93
N MET A 506 15.06 -9.24 5.76
CA MET A 506 14.20 -8.55 4.80
C MET A 506 14.58 -8.91 3.36
N ALA A 507 15.87 -8.86 3.01
CA ALA A 507 16.30 -9.17 1.65
C ALA A 507 15.95 -10.60 1.22
N LYS A 508 16.22 -11.61 2.08
CA LYS A 508 15.91 -13.03 1.78
C LYS A 508 14.41 -13.27 1.61
N THR A 509 13.59 -12.72 2.51
CA THR A 509 12.14 -12.88 2.42
C THR A 509 11.55 -12.08 1.27
N GLY A 510 12.07 -10.88 1.03
CA GLY A 510 11.63 -9.93 0.02
C GLY A 510 11.89 -10.40 -1.41
N ILE A 511 13.03 -11.02 -1.72
CA ILE A 511 13.30 -11.56 -3.07
C ILE A 511 12.22 -12.56 -3.48
N VAL A 512 11.86 -13.47 -2.56
CA VAL A 512 10.81 -14.46 -2.81
C VAL A 512 9.45 -13.78 -2.96
N MET A 513 9.16 -12.77 -2.15
CA MET A 513 7.94 -11.98 -2.29
C MET A 513 7.85 -11.24 -3.63
N ASN A 514 8.96 -10.66 -4.13
CA ASN A 514 8.98 -10.00 -5.45
C ASN A 514 8.67 -11.00 -6.56
N ILE A 515 9.27 -12.20 -6.51
CA ILE A 515 8.99 -13.28 -7.47
C ILE A 515 7.51 -13.71 -7.41
N LEU A 516 6.99 -13.98 -6.21
CA LEU A 516 5.58 -14.35 -6.01
C LEU A 516 4.63 -13.26 -6.51
N GLY A 517 4.98 -11.99 -6.29
CA GLY A 517 4.23 -10.84 -6.77
C GLY A 517 4.17 -10.78 -8.29
N ILE A 518 5.32 -10.91 -8.96
CA ILE A 518 5.39 -10.91 -10.43
C ILE A 518 4.60 -12.09 -11.01
N LEU A 519 4.69 -13.27 -10.41
CA LEU A 519 3.91 -14.44 -10.83
C LEU A 519 2.40 -14.21 -10.64
N SER A 520 1.99 -13.63 -9.51
CA SER A 520 0.57 -13.30 -9.24
C SER A 520 0.02 -12.28 -10.23
N ILE A 521 0.78 -11.23 -10.52
CA ILE A 521 0.41 -10.23 -11.54
C ILE A 521 0.33 -10.87 -12.93
N THR A 522 1.29 -11.71 -13.29
CA THR A 522 1.32 -12.41 -14.58
C THR A 522 0.10 -13.31 -14.73
N LEU A 523 -0.28 -14.02 -13.67
CA LEU A 523 -1.51 -14.80 -13.62
C LEU A 523 -2.73 -13.89 -13.80
N ALA A 524 -2.83 -12.79 -13.03
CA ALA A 524 -3.95 -11.86 -13.08
C ALA A 524 -4.16 -11.24 -14.47
N ILE A 525 -3.09 -10.72 -15.08
CA ILE A 525 -3.17 -10.03 -16.38
C ILE A 525 -3.50 -10.98 -17.52
N ASN A 526 -3.03 -12.24 -17.47
CA ASN A 526 -3.29 -13.24 -18.50
C ASN A 526 -4.57 -14.05 -18.28
N SER A 527 -5.28 -13.85 -17.17
CA SER A 527 -6.55 -14.55 -16.87
C SER A 527 -7.74 -13.58 -16.85
N TRP A 528 -8.19 -13.11 -15.69
CA TRP A 528 -9.33 -12.20 -15.60
C TRP A 528 -9.00 -10.79 -16.13
N GLY A 529 -7.74 -10.36 -16.11
CA GLY A 529 -7.32 -9.11 -16.74
C GLY A 529 -7.59 -9.07 -18.23
N ARG A 530 -7.38 -10.19 -18.95
CA ARG A 530 -7.76 -10.31 -20.37
C ARG A 530 -9.25 -10.13 -20.60
N ALA A 531 -10.09 -10.70 -19.72
CA ALA A 531 -11.54 -10.60 -19.84
C ALA A 531 -12.05 -9.19 -19.52
N ILE A 532 -11.50 -8.52 -18.49
CA ILE A 532 -11.94 -7.18 -18.06
C ILE A 532 -11.51 -6.10 -19.06
N PHE A 533 -10.27 -6.18 -19.59
CA PHE A 533 -9.67 -5.09 -20.38
C PHE A 533 -9.48 -5.42 -21.87
N SER A 534 -9.96 -6.58 -22.34
CA SER A 534 -9.86 -7.02 -23.74
C SER A 534 -8.43 -6.91 -24.30
N LEU A 535 -7.46 -7.45 -23.57
CA LEU A 535 -6.03 -7.23 -23.80
C LEU A 535 -5.44 -7.90 -25.04
N ASP A 536 -6.20 -8.80 -25.70
CA ASP A 536 -5.72 -9.56 -26.86
C ASP A 536 -5.70 -8.73 -28.16
N THR A 537 -6.37 -7.57 -28.18
CA THR A 537 -6.42 -6.67 -29.34
C THR A 537 -5.76 -5.34 -29.03
N PHE A 538 -5.09 -4.77 -30.03
CA PHE A 538 -4.61 -3.39 -29.95
C PHE A 538 -5.81 -2.44 -30.10
N PRO A 539 -6.11 -1.63 -29.09
CA PRO A 539 -7.32 -0.82 -29.11
C PRO A 539 -7.18 0.40 -30.02
N SER A 540 -8.28 0.82 -30.65
CA SER A 540 -8.30 1.99 -31.55
C SER A 540 -7.90 3.28 -30.85
N TRP A 541 -8.30 3.48 -29.58
CA TRP A 541 -7.94 4.66 -28.78
C TRP A 541 -6.44 4.75 -28.46
N ALA A 542 -5.67 3.65 -28.60
CA ALA A 542 -4.23 3.66 -28.41
C ALA A 542 -3.46 3.99 -29.70
N ASN A 543 -4.14 3.97 -30.85
CA ASN A 543 -3.55 4.21 -32.15
C ASN A 543 -3.49 5.71 -32.45
N THR A 544 -2.46 6.39 -31.95
CA THR A 544 -2.21 7.81 -32.25
C THR A 544 -1.50 8.05 -33.59
N THR A 545 -1.18 6.98 -34.33
CA THR A 545 -0.78 7.10 -35.74
C THR A 545 -2.01 7.35 -36.60
N GLU A 546 -2.36 8.63 -36.77
CA GLU A 546 -2.99 9.06 -38.02
C GLU A 546 -2.07 8.61 -39.17
N VAL A 547 -2.54 7.68 -39.98
CA VAL A 547 -1.97 7.37 -41.30
C VAL A 547 -2.30 8.51 -42.26
#